data_AF-A0ABD1N6A0-F1
#
_entry.id   AF-A0ABD1N6A0-F1
#
_cell.length_a   1.000
_cell.length_b   1.000
_cell.length_c   1.000
_cell.angle_alpha   90.00
_cell.angle_beta   90.00
_cell.angle_gamma   90.00
#
_symmetry.space_group_name_H-M   'P 1'
#
loop_
_entity.id
_entity.type
_entity.pdbx_description
1 polymer ?
#
loop_
_entity_poly.entity_id
_entity_poly.type
_entity_poly.pdbx_seq_one_letter_code
_entity_poly.pdbx_strand_id
1 'polypeptide(L)' 'MGRKAGTLFINPKRFSSLQKPCMKEMALFLNCMAANHSNMEACAKQKELLNACMESQSKKNRKSWGSINYQLQRLSRGRK' A
#
# COMPACT_ATOMS: atom_id res chain seq x y z
N MET A 1 -5.34 -31.84 4.27
CA MET A 1 -5.69 -30.89 5.36
C MET A 1 -6.34 -29.64 4.76
N GLY A 2 -7.64 -29.72 4.45
CA GLY A 2 -8.39 -28.66 3.75
C GLY A 2 -8.90 -27.56 4.68
N ARG A 3 -9.09 -26.35 4.15
CA ARG A 3 -9.68 -25.21 4.86
C ARG A 3 -11.07 -25.61 5.38
N LYS A 4 -11.24 -25.67 6.70
CA LYS A 4 -12.56 -25.87 7.32
C LYS A 4 -13.48 -24.73 6.91
N ALA A 5 -14.65 -25.06 6.35
CA ALA A 5 -15.69 -24.11 6.03
C ALA A 5 -16.06 -23.31 7.31
N GLY A 6 -16.10 -21.98 7.22
CA GLY A 6 -16.44 -21.09 8.34
C GLY A 6 -15.27 -20.37 9.02
N THR A 7 -14.02 -20.57 8.59
CA THR A 7 -12.87 -19.83 9.15
C THR A 7 -12.75 -18.43 8.51
N LEU A 8 -12.83 -17.39 9.35
CA LEU A 8 -12.57 -16.01 8.93
C LEU A 8 -11.06 -15.83 8.73
N PHE A 9 -10.63 -15.50 7.51
CA PHE A 9 -9.21 -15.34 7.17
C PHE A 9 -9.04 -14.25 6.12
N ILE A 10 -8.13 -13.31 6.38
CA ILE A 10 -7.74 -12.27 5.44
C ILE A 10 -6.42 -12.69 4.80
N ASN A 11 -6.34 -12.65 3.47
CA ASN A 11 -5.08 -12.84 2.75
C ASN A 11 -4.32 -11.51 2.67
N PRO A 12 -3.27 -11.29 3.49
CA PRO A 12 -2.54 -10.02 3.48
C PRO A 12 -1.86 -9.74 2.13
N LYS A 13 -1.54 -10.76 1.33
CA LYS A 13 -0.93 -10.57 0.00
C LYS A 13 -1.88 -9.88 -0.97
N ARG A 14 -3.20 -10.16 -0.90
CA ARG A 14 -4.20 -9.52 -1.77
C ARG A 14 -4.38 -8.03 -1.49
N PHE A 15 -4.17 -7.60 -0.25
CA PHE A 15 -4.33 -6.20 0.16
C PHE A 15 -3.00 -5.45 0.21
N SER A 16 -1.88 -6.15 0.03
CA SER A 16 -0.55 -5.53 -0.01
C SER A 16 -0.36 -4.63 -1.23
N SER A 17 -1.02 -4.90 -2.35
CA SER A 17 -0.93 -4.12 -3.59
C SER A 17 -1.68 -2.78 -3.53
N LEU A 18 -2.67 -2.66 -2.65
CA LEU A 18 -3.52 -1.46 -2.51
C LEU A 18 -2.80 -0.29 -1.84
N GLN A 19 -1.69 -0.54 -1.14
CA GLN A 19 -0.89 0.50 -0.52
C GLN A 19 0.49 0.53 -1.14
N LYS A 20 0.61 1.16 -2.31
CA LYS A 20 1.89 1.69 -2.81
C LYS A 20 1.95 3.19 -2.43
N PRO A 21 2.61 3.56 -1.32
CA PRO A 21 2.40 4.87 -0.69
C PRO A 21 2.88 6.11 -1.47
N CYS A 22 3.43 6.00 -2.69
CA CYS A 22 3.81 7.15 -3.53
C CYS A 22 3.20 7.13 -4.93
N MET A 23 2.26 6.21 -5.22
CA MET A 23 1.66 6.13 -6.56
C MET A 23 0.93 7.42 -6.95
N LYS A 24 0.31 8.09 -5.98
CA LYS A 24 -0.39 9.36 -6.21
C LYS A 24 0.59 10.45 -6.67
N GLU A 25 1.67 10.67 -5.92
CA GLU A 25 2.69 11.67 -6.26
C GLU A 25 3.41 11.31 -7.56
N MET A 26 3.63 10.02 -7.82
CA MET A 26 4.22 9.55 -9.08
C MET A 26 3.32 9.85 -10.28
N ALA A 27 2.01 9.62 -10.16
CA ALA A 27 1.06 9.95 -11.23
C ALA A 27 1.00 11.47 -11.48
N LEU A 28 1.05 12.29 -10.43
CA LEU A 28 1.09 13.76 -10.56
C LEU A 28 2.37 14.24 -11.26
N PHE A 29 3.52 13.64 -10.94
CA PHE A 29 4.78 13.94 -11.61
C PHE A 29 4.74 13.56 -13.10
N LEU A 30 4.26 12.36 -13.43
CA LEU A 30 4.10 11.90 -14.82
C LEU A 30 3.14 12.79 -15.61
N ASN A 31 2.02 13.19 -15.01
CA ASN A 31 1.06 14.12 -15.65
C ASN A 31 1.70 15.48 -15.91
N CYS A 32 2.51 15.99 -14.98
CA CYS A 32 3.24 17.23 -15.17
C CYS A 32 4.25 17.11 -16.32
N MET A 33 5.03 16.01 -16.39
CA MET A 33 5.97 15.79 -17.49
C MET A 33 5.26 15.66 -18.84
N ALA A 34 4.12 14.99 -18.88
CA ALA A 34 3.32 14.86 -20.10
C ALA A 34 2.82 16.23 -20.60
N ALA A 35 2.42 17.13 -19.69
CA ALA A 35 1.94 18.46 -20.03
C ALA A 35 3.07 19.43 -20.44
N ASN A 36 4.28 19.25 -19.91
CA ASN A 36 5.40 20.19 -20.09
C ASN A 36 6.52 19.65 -21.01
N HIS A 37 6.20 18.71 -21.91
CA HIS A 37 7.18 18.10 -22.83
C HIS A 37 8.44 17.58 -22.14
N SER A 38 8.28 16.91 -21.00
CA SER A 38 9.38 16.37 -20.19
C SER A 38 10.32 17.42 -19.58
N ASN A 39 9.90 18.68 -19.49
CA ASN A 39 10.67 19.70 -18.76
C ASN A 39 10.63 19.42 -17.24
N MET A 40 11.75 18.97 -16.70
CA MET A 40 11.89 18.64 -15.28
C MET A 40 11.84 19.85 -14.35
N GLU A 41 12.23 21.04 -14.81
CA GLU A 41 12.23 22.25 -13.99
C GLU A 41 10.80 22.75 -13.74
N ALA A 42 9.94 22.69 -14.76
CA ALA A 42 8.52 23.01 -14.65
C ALA A 42 7.79 22.09 -13.65
N CYS A 43 8.32 20.88 -13.43
CA CYS A 43 7.76 19.86 -12.53
C CYS A 43 8.57 19.66 -11.24
N ALA A 44 9.44 20.61 -10.88
CA ALA A 44 10.32 20.51 -9.71
C ALA A 44 9.55 20.24 -8.42
N LYS A 45 8.40 20.92 -8.23
CA LYS A 45 7.54 20.74 -7.05
C LYS A 45 7.00 19.31 -6.93
N GLN A 46 6.47 18.74 -8.02
CA GLN A 46 5.95 17.37 -8.04
C GLN A 46 7.07 16.34 -7.83
N LYS A 47 8.27 16.64 -8.33
CA LYS A 47 9.48 15.82 -8.09
C LYS A 47 9.88 15.82 -6.61
N GLU A 48 9.87 16.98 -5.94
CA GLU A 48 10.15 17.09 -4.51
C GLU A 48 9.14 16.31 -3.67
N LEU A 49 7.84 16.43 -3.96
CA LEU A 49 6.80 15.67 -3.28
C LEU A 49 6.98 14.16 -3.44
N LEU A 50 7.33 13.71 -4.65
CA LEU A 50 7.63 12.30 -4.91
C LEU A 50 8.85 11.83 -4.11
N ASN A 51 9.93 12.62 -4.07
CA ASN A 51 11.14 12.30 -3.31
C ASN A 51 10.87 12.24 -1.80
N ALA A 52 10.20 13.24 -1.25
CA ALA A 52 9.81 13.27 0.17
C ALA A 52 8.94 12.05 0.53
N CYS A 53 8.03 11.67 -0.36
CA CYS A 53 7.23 10.48 -0.18
C CYS A 53 8.10 9.20 -0.14
N MET A 54 9.05 9.05 -1.07
CA MET A 54 9.94 7.88 -1.15
C MET A 54 10.85 7.76 0.07
N GLU A 55 11.39 8.89 0.57
CA GLU A 55 12.18 8.93 1.81
C GLU A 55 11.34 8.59 3.05
N SER A 56 10.08 9.00 3.10
CA SER A 56 9.18 8.65 4.19
C SER A 56 8.83 7.15 4.22
N GLN A 57 8.87 6.50 3.05
CA GLN A 57 8.58 5.08 2.89
C GLN A 57 9.76 4.17 3.19
N SER A 58 10.98 4.55 2.79
CA SER A 58 12.18 3.74 3.02
C SER A 58 12.39 3.43 4.52
N LYS A 59 11.88 4.30 5.40
CA LYS A 59 11.92 4.17 6.86
C LYS A 59 10.75 3.38 7.46
N LYS A 60 9.68 3.10 6.71
CA LYS A 60 8.51 2.37 7.19
C LYS A 60 8.60 0.91 6.79
N ASN A 61 9.06 0.07 7.72
CA ASN A 61 8.90 -1.38 7.59
C ASN A 61 7.42 -1.69 7.36
N ARG A 62 7.13 -2.36 6.23
CA ARG A 62 5.80 -2.75 5.80
C ARG A 62 5.19 -3.64 6.88
N LYS A 63 4.41 -3.05 7.79
CA LYS A 63 3.80 -3.80 8.88
C LYS A 63 3.01 -4.94 8.25
N SER A 64 3.43 -6.18 8.50
CA SER A 64 2.55 -7.31 8.26
C SER A 64 1.27 -7.02 9.06
N TRP A 65 0.12 -7.51 8.60
CA TRP A 65 -1.17 -7.32 9.28
C TRP A 65 -1.22 -7.94 10.71
N GLY A 66 -0.07 -8.14 11.35
CA GLY A 66 0.09 -8.58 12.73
C GLY A 66 -0.63 -9.90 12.97
N SER A 67 -1.30 -9.95 14.11
CA SER A 67 -2.08 -11.11 14.57
C SER A 67 -3.54 -11.09 14.11
N ILE A 68 -3.92 -10.33 13.06
CA ILE A 68 -5.32 -10.23 12.59
C ILE A 68 -5.95 -11.61 12.35
N ASN A 69 -5.23 -12.51 11.67
CA ASN A 69 -5.75 -13.82 11.31
C ASN A 69 -5.87 -14.73 12.53
N TYR A 70 -5.03 -14.52 13.54
CA TYR A 70 -5.15 -15.20 14.82
C TYR A 70 -6.42 -14.77 15.56
N GLN A 71 -6.73 -13.47 15.56
CA GLN A 71 -7.96 -12.93 16.17
C GLN A 71 -9.21 -13.42 15.42
N LEU A 72 -9.20 -13.39 14.08
CA LEU A 72 -10.31 -13.87 13.25
C LEU A 72 -10.61 -15.36 13.46
N GLN A 73 -9.57 -16.19 13.62
CA GLN A 73 -9.72 -17.61 13.94
C GLN A 73 -10.37 -17.86 15.31
N ARG A 74 -10.15 -16.98 16.31
CA ARG A 74 -10.81 -17.10 17.61
C ARG A 74 -12.29 -16.74 17.53
N LEU A 75 -12.63 -15.68 16.81
CA LEU A 75 -14.03 -15.25 16.61
C LEU A 75 -14.85 -16.33 15.88
N SER A 76 -14.28 -17.02 14.90
CA SER A 76 -14.99 -18.08 14.18
C SER A 76 -15.32 -19.31 15.04
N ARG A 77 -14.70 -19.47 16.21
CA ARG A 77 -14.95 -20.61 17.12
C ARG A 77 -15.99 -20.30 18.20
N GLY A 78 -16.23 -19.02 18.50
CA GLY A 78 -17.16 -18.58 19.55
C GLY A 78 -18.61 -18.44 19.10
N ARG A 79 -18.89 -18.48 17.79
CA ARG A 79 -20.25 -18.60 17.26
C ARG A 79 -20.64 -20.08 17.23
N LYS A 80 -21.19 -20.57 18.33
CA LYS A 80 -22.06 -21.75 18.37
C LYS A 80 -23.43 -21.29 18.84
#